data_AF-A0A8X8ZCW7-F1
#
_entry.id   AF-A0A8X8ZCW7-F1
#
_cell.length_a   1.000
_cell.length_b   1.000
_cell.length_c   1.000
_cell.angle_alpha   90.00
_cell.angle_beta   90.00
_cell.angle_gamma   90.00
#
_symmetry.space_group_name_H-M   'P 1'
#
loop_
_entity.id
_entity.type
_entity.pdbx_description
1 polymer ?
#
loop_
_entity_poly.entity_id
_entity_poly.type
_entity_poly.pdbx_seq_one_letter_code
_entity_poly.pdbx_strand_id
1 'polypeptide(L)' 'MTVEEIRSGIESRGTELHGMDRTILMRALKHLEHRGKLAIFKGTSADDEGIKFSI' A
#
# COMPACT_ATOMS: atom_id res chain seq x y z
N MET A 1 -3.63 -6.14 3.92
CA MET A 1 -3.92 -5.38 2.69
C MET A 1 -2.64 -5.30 1.89
N THR A 2 -2.62 -5.68 0.62
CA THR A 2 -1.42 -5.58 -0.22
C THR A 2 -1.37 -4.23 -0.93
N VAL A 3 -0.18 -3.84 -1.42
CA VAL A 3 -0.02 -2.66 -2.28
C VAL A 3 -0.91 -2.76 -3.52
N GLU A 4 -1.07 -3.96 -4.08
CA GLU A 4 -1.91 -4.19 -5.26
C GLU A 4 -3.41 -4.07 -4.98
N GLU A 5 -3.87 -4.48 -3.79
CA GLU A 5 -5.26 -4.25 -3.35
C GLU A 5 -5.58 -2.75 -3.25
N ILE A 6 -4.63 -1.92 -2.79
CA ILE A 6 -4.79 -0.45 -2.74
C ILE A 6 -4.85 0.16 -4.14
N ARG A 7 -4.07 -0.36 -5.09
CA ARG A 7 -3.97 0.21 -6.45
C ARG A 7 -5.07 -0.25 -7.38
N SER A 8 -5.51 -1.50 -7.27
CA SER A 8 -6.35 -2.16 -8.27
C SER A 8 -7.58 -2.85 -7.68
N GLY A 9 -7.64 -3.01 -6.36
CA GLY A 9 -8.76 -3.63 -5.67
C GLY A 9 -10.05 -2.83 -5.81
N ILE A 10 -11.18 -3.51 -5.61
CA ILE A 10 -12.53 -2.93 -5.80
C ILE A 10 -12.73 -1.71 -4.90
N GLU A 11 -12.23 -1.76 -3.66
CA GLU A 11 -12.36 -0.68 -2.68
C GLU A 11 -11.66 0.63 -3.11
N SER A 12 -10.64 0.54 -3.95
CA SER A 12 -9.93 1.72 -4.45
C SER A 12 -10.67 2.44 -5.59
N ARG A 13 -11.61 1.77 -6.27
CA ARG A 13 -12.29 2.32 -7.46
C ARG A 13 -13.05 3.60 -7.12
N GLY A 14 -12.91 4.61 -7.98
CA GLY A 14 -13.51 5.93 -7.77
C GLY A 14 -12.71 6.84 -6.83
N THR A 15 -11.57 6.39 -6.31
CA THR A 15 -10.60 7.21 -5.58
C THR A 15 -9.37 7.50 -6.45
N GLU A 16 -8.59 8.50 -6.06
CA GLU A 16 -7.31 8.84 -6.72
C GLU A 16 -6.23 7.75 -6.54
N LEU A 17 -6.46 6.77 -5.66
CA LEU A 17 -5.54 5.65 -5.45
C LEU A 17 -5.68 4.58 -6.54
N HIS A 18 -6.84 4.48 -7.19
CA HIS A 18 -7.05 3.49 -8.25
C HIS A 18 -6.16 3.77 -9.46
N GLY A 19 -5.37 2.78 -9.86
CA GLY A 19 -4.43 2.90 -10.98
C GLY A 19 -3.17 3.71 -10.66
N MET A 20 -2.96 4.12 -9.41
CA MET A 20 -1.75 4.87 -9.02
C MET A 20 -0.48 4.10 -9.37
N ASP A 21 0.57 4.79 -9.79
CA ASP A 21 1.88 4.17 -10.02
C ASP A 21 2.41 3.53 -8.72
N ARG A 22 2.91 2.30 -8.83
CA ARG A 22 3.39 1.52 -7.67
C ARG A 22 4.55 2.22 -6.95
N THR A 23 5.47 2.83 -7.69
CA THR A 23 6.63 3.52 -7.12
C THR A 23 6.21 4.75 -6.33
N ILE A 24 5.26 5.52 -6.85
CA ILE A 24 4.72 6.70 -6.16
C ILE A 24 3.96 6.29 -4.90
N LEU A 25 3.09 5.28 -4.98
CA LEU A 25 2.35 4.79 -3.83
C LEU A 25 3.31 4.27 -2.74
N MET A 26 4.34 3.51 -3.11
CA MET A 26 5.35 3.03 -2.17
C MET A 26 6.13 4.15 -1.48
N ARG A 27 6.42 5.26 -2.17
CA ARG A 27 7.04 6.44 -1.54
C ARG A 27 6.12 7.07 -0.50
N ALA A 28 4.82 7.19 -0.80
CA ALA A 28 3.84 7.71 0.15
C ALA A 28 3.68 6.79 1.37
N LEU A 29 3.59 5.47 1.16
CA LEU A 29 3.46 4.49 2.23
C LEU A 29 4.69 4.47 3.15
N LYS A 30 5.91 4.53 2.60
CA LYS A 30 7.15 4.65 3.40
C LYS A 30 7.18 5.92 4.25
N HIS A 31 6.66 7.03 3.73
CA HIS A 31 6.55 8.27 4.50
C HIS A 31 5.59 8.13 5.68
N LEU A 32 4.47 7.40 5.51
CA LEU A 32 3.53 7.09 6.59
C LEU A 32 4.12 6.09 7.59
N GLU A 33 4.88 5.10 7.13
CA GLU A 33 5.61 4.15 7.98
C GLU A 33 6.60 4.86 8.89
N HIS A 34 7.41 5.79 8.35
CA HIS A 34 8.34 6.60 9.13
C HIS A 34 7.65 7.47 10.20
N ARG A 35 6.36 7.78 9.99
CA ARG A 35 5.53 8.50 10.96
C ARG A 35 4.80 7.57 11.95
N GLY A 36 5.07 6.26 11.90
CA GLY A 36 4.44 5.25 12.75
C GLY A 36 2.97 4.96 12.44
N LYS A 37 2.47 5.38 11.27
CA LYS A 37 1.05 5.25 10.89
C LYS A 37 0.71 3.90 10.27
N LEU A 38 1.71 3.17 9.80
CA LEU A 38 1.57 1.83 9.25
C LEU A 38 2.88 1.06 9.39
N ALA A 39 2.83 -0.24 9.15
CA ALA A 39 3.98 -1.10 8.93
C ALA A 39 3.87 -1.81 7.57
N ILE A 40 4.98 -1.86 6.84
CA ILE A 40 5.14 -2.63 5.60
C ILE A 40 5.83 -3.94 5.95
N PHE A 41 5.28 -5.06 5.49
CA PHE A 41 5.87 -6.38 5.68
C PHE A 41 5.95 -7.12 4.35
N LYS A 42 6.97 -7.98 4.20
CA LYS A 42 7.08 -8.84 3.02
C LYS A 42 6.16 -10.04 3.21
N GLY A 43 5.30 -10.29 2.23
CA GLY A 43 4.48 -11.48 2.15
C GLY A 43 5.31 -12.74 1.90
N THR A 44 4.63 -13.89 1.89
CA THR A 44 5.22 -15.20 1.59
C THR A 44 5.48 -15.41 0.09
N SER A 45 4.84 -14.61 -0.77
CA SER A 45 5.15 -14.50 -2.20
C SER A 45 6.08 -13.31 -2.42
N ALA A 46 7.11 -13.50 -3.26
CA ALA A 46 8.25 -12.58 -3.39
C ALA A 46 7.87 -11.15 -3.83
N ASP A 47 6.70 -10.96 -4.43
CA ASP A 47 6.27 -9.70 -5.04
C ASP A 47 5.19 -8.94 -4.25
N ASP A 48 4.69 -9.50 -3.15
CA ASP A 48 3.58 -8.94 -2.39
C ASP A 48 4.04 -8.25 -1.09
N GLU A 49 4.24 -6.94 -1.18
CA GLU A 49 4.37 -6.09 0.01
C GLU A 49 2.98 -5.93 0.67
N GLY A 50 2.88 -6.38 1.91
CA GLY A 50 1.72 -6.21 2.77
C GLY A 50 1.81 -4.94 3.61
N ILE A 51 0.66 -4.30 3.82
CA ILE A 51 0.47 -3.08 4.58
C ILE A 51 -0.47 -3.38 5.75
N LYS A 52 -0.08 -2.93 6.95
CA LYS A 52 -0.91 -2.91 8.15
C LYS A 52 -0.91 -1.51 8.74
N PHE A 53 -2.05 -0.83 8.71
CA PHE A 53 -2.21 0.48 9.33
C PHE A 53 -2.31 0.36 10.84
N SER A 54 -1.72 1.32 11.54
CA SER A 54 -1.89 1.53 12.98
C SER A 54 -3.22 2.27 13.19
N ILE A 55 -4.05 1.78 14.13
CA ILE A 55 -5.28 2.47 14.57
C ILE A 55 -4.91 3.68 15.42
#